data_AF-A0A6L3EPW7-F1
#
_entry.id   AF-A0A6L3EPW7-F1
#
_cell.length_a   1.000
_cell.length_b   1.000
_cell.length_c   1.000
_cell.angle_alpha   90.00
_cell.angle_beta   90.00
_cell.angle_gamma   90.00
#
_symmetry.space_group_name_H-M   'P 1'
#
loop_
_entity.id
_entity.type
_entity.pdbx_description
1 polymer ?
#
loop_
_entity_poly.entity_id
_entity_poly.type
_entity_poly.pdbx_seq_one_letter_code
_entity_poly.pdbx_strand_id
1 'polypeptide(L)'
;MDTSRNAWSMIRNLFGITRKQSGGGDPLTGLPVRSAFLQRLSQARRAGESALIVVDIAGYHQITLTYGEYTGDRVLQFVGESLVAMCRGNDYAARVGDDQFALLLSGVLSEEHVLLATHRVASLFEAPLTFDGLRILVRVNMGVCLSTTVKGAGIDQFEGAMKAMYLAKRSSESAVFYQPGETREEGDESPLLSRFKQAIENSELELVFQAKQDVQRSAVCGAEALIRWRNAELGEINPRRIVSLAKRTGDLDRLT
;
A
#
# COMPACT_ATOMS: atom_id res chain seq x y z
N MET A 1 -22.54 29.26 -2.92
CA MET A 1 -22.84 28.20 -3.91
C MET A 1 -21.90 27.04 -3.61
N ASP A 2 -22.50 25.93 -3.22
CA ASP A 2 -21.90 24.82 -2.47
C ASP A 2 -21.25 23.80 -3.42
N THR A 3 -19.93 23.89 -3.61
CA THR A 3 -19.13 22.95 -4.41
C THR A 3 -18.76 21.67 -3.65
N SER A 4 -19.05 21.58 -2.34
CA SER A 4 -18.73 20.42 -1.50
C SER A 4 -19.62 19.19 -1.80
N ARG A 5 -20.82 19.43 -2.32
CA ARG A 5 -21.77 18.39 -2.75
C ARG A 5 -21.42 17.70 -4.08
N ASN A 6 -20.48 18.20 -4.86
CA ASN A 6 -20.30 17.74 -6.24
C ASN A 6 -19.45 16.47 -6.38
N ALA A 7 -18.34 16.28 -5.67
CA ALA A 7 -17.49 15.09 -5.89
C ALA A 7 -18.19 13.77 -5.48
N TRP A 8 -18.82 13.75 -4.29
CA TRP A 8 -19.54 12.59 -3.76
C TRP A 8 -20.80 12.22 -4.57
N SER A 9 -21.58 13.22 -4.99
CA SER A 9 -22.78 12.99 -5.81
C SER A 9 -22.43 12.64 -7.25
N MET A 10 -21.35 13.20 -7.79
CA MET A 10 -20.87 12.92 -9.14
C MET A 10 -20.30 11.50 -9.23
N ILE A 11 -19.53 11.01 -8.24
CA ILE A 11 -19.07 9.60 -8.21
C ILE A 11 -20.26 8.64 -8.04
N ARG A 12 -21.22 8.93 -7.15
CA ARG A 12 -22.44 8.10 -7.02
C ARG A 12 -23.30 8.07 -8.29
N ASN A 13 -23.43 9.19 -8.99
CA ASN A 13 -24.22 9.29 -10.23
C ASN A 13 -23.48 8.77 -11.47
N LEU A 14 -22.14 8.88 -11.55
CA LEU A 14 -21.36 8.32 -12.65
C LEU A 14 -21.31 6.79 -12.61
N PHE A 15 -21.35 6.19 -11.41
CA PHE A 15 -21.04 4.77 -11.22
C PHE A 15 -22.16 3.91 -10.64
N GLY A 16 -23.34 4.47 -10.32
CA GLY A 16 -24.55 3.71 -9.97
C GLY A 16 -24.31 2.53 -9.02
N ILE A 17 -23.86 2.79 -7.78
CA ILE A 17 -23.31 1.73 -6.92
C ILE A 17 -24.33 1.20 -5.91
N THR A 18 -24.55 -0.10 -5.93
CA THR A 18 -24.61 -0.94 -4.72
C THR A 18 -24.14 -2.36 -5.07
N ARG A 19 -22.83 -2.61 -5.06
CA ARG A 19 -22.31 -4.00 -5.17
C ARG A 19 -21.65 -4.40 -3.86
N LYS A 20 -22.33 -5.25 -3.11
CA LYS A 20 -21.82 -5.84 -1.87
C LYS A 20 -20.87 -6.98 -2.24
N GLN A 21 -19.58 -6.85 -1.91
CA GLN A 21 -18.62 -7.94 -2.09
C GLN A 21 -18.70 -8.85 -0.84
N SER A 22 -19.09 -10.12 -1.02
CA SER A 22 -19.33 -11.06 0.08
C SER A 22 -18.02 -11.74 0.54
N GLY A 23 -17.75 -11.75 1.85
CA GLY A 23 -16.58 -12.36 2.49
C GLY A 23 -16.15 -11.54 3.71
N GLY A 24 -15.48 -12.14 4.71
CA GLY A 24 -15.07 -11.46 5.95
C GLY A 24 -14.44 -10.09 5.66
N GLY A 25 -15.17 -9.02 6.03
CA GLY A 25 -14.89 -7.67 5.59
C GLY A 25 -14.14 -6.87 6.63
N ASP A 26 -13.33 -5.93 6.16
CA ASP A 26 -12.80 -4.84 6.95
C ASP A 26 -13.97 -4.01 7.52
N PRO A 27 -14.07 -3.81 8.85
CA PRO A 27 -15.22 -3.16 9.45
C PRO A 27 -15.37 -1.68 9.07
N LEU A 28 -14.27 -1.02 8.67
CA LEU A 28 -14.28 0.39 8.32
C LEU A 28 -14.76 0.63 6.87
N THR A 29 -14.21 -0.11 5.92
CA THR A 29 -14.45 0.07 4.49
C THR A 29 -15.51 -0.88 3.92
N GLY A 30 -15.85 -1.95 4.66
CA GLY A 30 -16.71 -3.04 4.19
C GLY A 30 -16.07 -3.90 3.09
N LEU A 31 -14.81 -3.66 2.73
CA LEU A 31 -14.10 -4.40 1.71
C LEU A 31 -13.60 -5.76 2.22
N PRO A 32 -13.45 -6.76 1.34
CA PRO A 32 -12.73 -7.98 1.66
C PRO A 32 -11.34 -7.68 2.23
N VAL A 33 -10.91 -8.46 3.22
CA VAL A 33 -9.55 -8.40 3.76
C VAL A 33 -8.55 -9.20 2.91
N ARG A 34 -7.25 -9.03 3.21
CA ARG A 34 -6.15 -9.69 2.48
C ARG A 34 -6.33 -11.19 2.27
N SER A 35 -6.78 -11.95 3.26
CA SER A 35 -6.95 -13.41 3.13
C SER A 35 -7.99 -13.79 2.07
N ALA A 36 -9.14 -13.10 2.04
CA ALA A 36 -10.16 -13.27 1.01
C ALA A 36 -9.66 -12.85 -0.37
N PHE A 37 -8.88 -11.77 -0.43
CA PHE A 37 -8.25 -11.31 -1.67
C PHE A 37 -7.31 -12.36 -2.28
N LEU A 38 -6.43 -12.95 -1.47
CA LEU A 38 -5.48 -13.97 -1.93
C LEU A 38 -6.20 -15.23 -2.44
N GLN A 39 -7.30 -15.63 -1.78
CA GLN A 39 -8.16 -16.71 -2.29
C GLN A 39 -8.73 -16.36 -3.66
N ARG A 40 -9.26 -15.14 -3.84
CA ARG A 40 -9.79 -14.67 -5.13
C ARG A 40 -8.73 -14.61 -6.22
N LEU A 41 -7.54 -14.10 -5.90
CA LEU A 41 -6.38 -14.06 -6.80
C LEU A 41 -6.00 -15.46 -7.28
N SER A 42 -5.99 -16.45 -6.37
CA SER A 42 -5.70 -17.83 -6.72
C SER A 42 -6.73 -18.44 -7.69
N GLN A 43 -8.00 -18.06 -7.57
CA GLN A 43 -9.05 -18.48 -8.50
C GLN A 43 -8.88 -17.81 -9.87
N ALA A 44 -8.61 -16.51 -9.90
CA ALA A 44 -8.41 -15.77 -11.15
C ALA A 44 -7.24 -16.33 -11.96
N ARG A 45 -6.14 -16.70 -11.29
CA ARG A 45 -4.99 -17.36 -11.93
C ARG A 45 -5.36 -18.66 -12.66
N ARG A 46 -6.36 -19.41 -12.18
CA ARG A 46 -6.84 -20.64 -12.84
C ARG A 46 -7.81 -20.35 -13.97
N ALA A 47 -8.54 -19.24 -13.90
CA ALA A 47 -9.56 -18.87 -14.87
C ALA A 47 -8.99 -18.23 -16.15
N GLY A 48 -7.83 -17.57 -16.05
CA GLY A 48 -7.17 -16.95 -17.20
C GLY A 48 -6.19 -15.87 -16.79
N GLU A 49 -5.95 -14.92 -17.70
CA GLU A 49 -5.04 -13.81 -17.45
C GLU A 49 -5.73 -12.71 -16.63
N SER A 50 -4.98 -12.18 -15.69
CA SER A 50 -5.39 -11.11 -14.80
C SER A 50 -4.26 -10.10 -14.61
N ALA A 51 -4.61 -8.92 -14.11
CA ALA A 51 -3.67 -7.93 -13.61
C ALA A 51 -4.04 -7.56 -12.19
N LEU A 52 -3.03 -7.19 -11.42
CA LEU A 52 -3.17 -6.75 -10.04
C LEU A 52 -2.62 -5.34 -9.92
N ILE A 53 -3.38 -4.45 -9.31
CA ILE A 53 -2.95 -3.12 -8.91
C ILE A 53 -2.97 -3.08 -7.38
N VAL A 54 -1.82 -2.87 -6.75
CA VAL A 54 -1.73 -2.52 -5.32
C VAL A 54 -1.67 -1.00 -5.23
N VAL A 55 -2.45 -0.42 -4.32
CA VAL A 55 -2.58 1.03 -4.10
C VAL A 55 -2.23 1.33 -2.65
N ASP A 56 -1.32 2.28 -2.42
CA ASP A 56 -0.88 2.76 -1.09
C ASP A 56 -1.20 4.25 -0.99
N ILE A 57 -1.92 4.66 0.06
CA ILE A 57 -2.26 6.07 0.27
C ILE A 57 -1.01 6.81 0.79
N ALA A 58 -0.45 7.69 -0.05
CA ALA A 58 0.77 8.40 0.27
C ALA A 58 0.57 9.34 1.47
N GLY A 59 1.39 9.15 2.50
CA GLY A 59 1.36 9.98 3.70
C GLY A 59 0.11 9.80 4.56
N TYR A 60 -0.57 8.66 4.48
CA TYR A 60 -1.78 8.40 5.27
C TYR A 60 -1.59 8.69 6.78
N HIS A 61 -0.47 8.23 7.36
CA HIS A 61 -0.15 8.53 8.76
C HIS A 61 -0.11 10.04 9.05
N GLN A 62 0.46 10.84 8.14
CA GLN A 62 0.51 12.30 8.29
C GLN A 62 -0.89 12.92 8.20
N ILE A 63 -1.77 12.40 7.33
CA ILE A 63 -3.17 12.83 7.26
C ILE A 63 -3.85 12.60 8.60
N THR A 64 -3.71 11.40 9.17
CA THR A 64 -4.29 11.05 10.47
C THR A 64 -3.75 11.92 11.60
N LEU A 65 -2.43 12.15 11.64
CA LEU A 65 -1.82 13.03 12.64
C LEU A 65 -2.28 14.48 12.53
N THR A 66 -2.49 14.97 11.31
CA THR A 66 -2.81 16.39 11.05
C THR A 66 -4.30 16.68 11.20
N TYR A 67 -5.16 15.78 10.72
CA TYR A 67 -6.61 15.99 10.59
C TYR A 67 -7.45 15.05 11.48
N GLY A 68 -6.81 14.19 12.26
CA GLY A 68 -7.44 13.25 13.19
C GLY A 68 -7.83 11.91 12.57
N GLU A 69 -8.03 10.90 13.43
CA GLU A 69 -8.42 9.53 13.06
C GLU A 69 -9.71 9.48 12.26
N TYR A 70 -10.72 10.25 12.66
CA TYR A 70 -11.99 10.32 11.94
C TYR A 70 -11.78 10.74 10.47
N THR A 71 -10.95 11.76 10.20
CA THR A 71 -10.66 12.18 8.83
C THR A 71 -9.87 11.12 8.05
N GLY A 72 -8.90 10.46 8.71
CA GLY A 72 -8.19 9.32 8.13
C GLY A 72 -9.14 8.20 7.71
N ASP A 73 -10.08 7.85 8.57
CA ASP A 73 -11.10 6.84 8.31
C ASP A 73 -11.99 7.21 7.10
N ARG A 74 -12.38 8.48 6.99
CA ARG A 74 -13.14 9.00 5.83
C ARG A 74 -12.33 8.91 4.53
N VAL A 75 -11.02 9.13 4.58
CA VAL A 75 -10.13 8.97 3.43
C VAL A 75 -10.07 7.50 3.01
N LEU A 76 -9.90 6.56 3.95
CA LEU A 76 -9.89 5.12 3.66
C LEU A 76 -11.21 4.65 3.05
N GLN A 77 -12.34 5.08 3.60
CA GLN A 77 -13.66 4.78 3.06
C GLN A 77 -13.81 5.31 1.63
N PHE A 78 -13.43 6.57 1.39
CA PHE A 78 -13.50 7.16 0.06
C PHE A 78 -12.64 6.42 -0.97
N VAL A 79 -11.40 6.08 -0.61
CA VAL A 79 -10.51 5.31 -1.50
C VAL A 79 -11.12 3.94 -1.79
N GLY A 80 -11.61 3.23 -0.76
CA GLY A 80 -12.25 1.93 -0.92
C GLY A 80 -13.48 1.98 -1.82
N GLU A 81 -14.40 2.91 -1.59
CA GLU A 81 -15.60 3.13 -2.41
C GLU A 81 -15.23 3.47 -3.86
N SER A 82 -14.23 4.32 -4.06
CA SER A 82 -13.74 4.71 -5.38
C SER A 82 -13.18 3.53 -6.17
N LEU A 83 -12.42 2.64 -5.52
CA LEU A 83 -11.89 1.43 -6.17
C LEU A 83 -13.01 0.44 -6.51
N VAL A 84 -14.02 0.29 -5.64
CA VAL A 84 -15.20 -0.56 -5.92
C VAL A 84 -15.99 -0.02 -7.11
N ALA A 85 -16.15 1.28 -7.22
CA ALA A 85 -16.82 1.94 -8.34
C ALA A 85 -16.17 1.63 -9.69
N MET A 86 -14.86 1.36 -9.67
CA MET A 86 -14.09 1.03 -10.87
C MET A 86 -14.17 -0.45 -11.26
N CYS A 87 -14.46 -1.35 -10.32
CA CYS A 87 -14.59 -2.79 -10.58
C CYS A 87 -15.73 -3.07 -11.58
N ARG A 88 -15.46 -3.87 -12.61
CA ARG A 88 -16.46 -4.37 -13.56
C ARG A 88 -16.47 -5.89 -13.57
N GLY A 89 -17.60 -6.49 -13.92
CA GLY A 89 -17.70 -7.94 -14.15
C GLY A 89 -17.14 -8.77 -12.99
N ASN A 90 -15.98 -9.39 -13.21
CA ASN A 90 -15.29 -10.27 -12.26
C ASN A 90 -14.15 -9.59 -11.47
N ASP A 91 -13.92 -8.30 -11.68
CA ASP A 91 -12.94 -7.51 -10.91
C ASP A 91 -13.26 -7.53 -9.42
N TYR A 92 -12.22 -7.38 -8.60
CA TYR A 92 -12.32 -7.54 -7.17
C TYR A 92 -11.44 -6.53 -6.44
N ALA A 93 -11.99 -5.84 -5.44
CA ALA A 93 -11.27 -4.85 -4.65
C ALA A 93 -11.18 -5.33 -3.21
N ALA A 94 -10.08 -5.06 -2.53
CA ALA A 94 -9.87 -5.42 -1.14
C ALA A 94 -9.04 -4.37 -0.41
N ARG A 95 -9.20 -4.30 0.90
CA ARG A 95 -8.25 -3.63 1.79
C ARG A 95 -7.28 -4.68 2.32
N VAL A 96 -6.00 -4.54 1.96
CA VAL A 96 -4.97 -5.58 2.18
C VAL A 96 -3.97 -5.21 3.26
N GLY A 97 -3.99 -3.97 3.74
CA GLY A 97 -3.21 -3.45 4.86
C GLY A 97 -3.85 -2.20 5.45
N ASP A 98 -3.09 -1.45 6.26
CA ASP A 98 -3.61 -0.29 6.99
C ASP A 98 -4.10 0.81 6.02
N ASP A 99 -3.23 1.26 5.13
CA ASP A 99 -3.45 2.27 4.09
C ASP A 99 -3.35 1.69 2.66
N GLN A 100 -3.45 0.36 2.56
CA GLN A 100 -3.18 -0.39 1.34
C GLN A 100 -4.42 -1.11 0.83
N PHE A 101 -4.66 -0.95 -0.47
CA PHE A 101 -5.74 -1.57 -1.21
C PHE A 101 -5.20 -2.40 -2.37
N ALA A 102 -5.99 -3.36 -2.83
CA ALA A 102 -5.67 -4.17 -3.99
C ALA A 102 -6.87 -4.25 -4.92
N LEU A 103 -6.63 -4.08 -6.21
CA LEU A 103 -7.60 -4.22 -7.29
C LEU A 103 -7.13 -5.33 -8.24
N LEU A 104 -7.92 -6.40 -8.30
CA LEU A 104 -7.75 -7.49 -9.24
C LEU A 104 -8.60 -7.22 -10.48
N LEU A 105 -7.95 -7.09 -11.63
CA LEU A 105 -8.58 -6.97 -12.94
C LEU A 105 -8.61 -8.35 -13.60
N SER A 106 -9.81 -8.86 -13.90
CA SER A 106 -9.99 -10.18 -14.51
C SER A 106 -10.23 -10.08 -16.01
N GLY A 107 -9.77 -11.06 -16.79
CA GLY A 107 -10.00 -11.08 -18.24
C GLY A 107 -9.23 -9.96 -18.95
N VAL A 108 -7.99 -9.74 -18.53
CA VAL A 108 -7.11 -8.73 -19.13
C VAL A 108 -6.72 -9.19 -20.54
N LEU A 109 -6.96 -8.33 -21.53
CA LEU A 109 -6.71 -8.61 -22.95
C LEU A 109 -5.35 -8.07 -23.43
N SER A 110 -4.85 -7.02 -22.78
CA SER A 110 -3.59 -6.36 -23.12
C SER A 110 -3.07 -5.53 -21.94
N GLU A 111 -1.76 -5.23 -21.96
CA GLU A 111 -1.13 -4.31 -21.01
C GLU A 111 -1.69 -2.89 -21.11
N GLU A 112 -2.06 -2.43 -22.31
CA GLU A 112 -2.70 -1.14 -22.55
C GLU A 112 -4.02 -1.00 -21.78
N HIS A 113 -4.83 -2.07 -21.71
CA HIS A 113 -6.06 -2.06 -20.91
C HIS A 113 -5.77 -1.85 -19.41
N VAL A 114 -4.69 -2.47 -18.91
CA VAL A 114 -4.26 -2.30 -17.51
C VAL A 114 -3.75 -0.88 -17.29
N LEU A 115 -2.97 -0.33 -18.22
CA LEU A 115 -2.48 1.05 -18.16
C LEU A 115 -3.63 2.06 -18.08
N LEU A 116 -4.67 1.88 -18.90
CA LEU A 116 -5.88 2.71 -18.85
C LEU A 116 -6.59 2.59 -17.50
N ALA A 117 -6.71 1.38 -16.94
CA ALA A 117 -7.30 1.19 -15.62
C ALA A 117 -6.47 1.90 -14.52
N THR A 118 -5.14 1.75 -14.55
CA THR A 118 -4.22 2.42 -13.62
C THR A 118 -4.31 3.95 -13.73
N HIS A 119 -4.32 4.50 -14.94
CA HIS A 119 -4.49 5.94 -15.15
C HIS A 119 -5.83 6.44 -14.61
N ARG A 120 -6.92 5.67 -14.81
CA ARG A 120 -8.22 6.00 -14.24
C ARG A 120 -8.18 6.04 -12.72
N VAL A 121 -7.47 5.11 -12.06
CA VAL A 121 -7.29 5.16 -10.60
C VAL A 121 -6.53 6.43 -10.22
N ALA A 122 -5.40 6.72 -10.87
CA ALA A 122 -4.61 7.92 -10.59
C ALA A 122 -5.43 9.21 -10.70
N SER A 123 -6.24 9.33 -11.76
CA SER A 123 -7.04 10.53 -12.05
C SER A 123 -8.06 10.89 -10.96
N LEU A 124 -8.51 9.90 -10.16
CA LEU A 124 -9.41 10.14 -9.04
C LEU A 124 -8.76 10.94 -7.90
N PHE A 125 -7.42 10.96 -7.87
CA PHE A 125 -6.60 11.54 -6.80
C PHE A 125 -5.77 12.75 -7.28
N GLU A 126 -6.05 13.27 -8.47
CA GLU A 126 -5.35 14.45 -9.02
C GLU A 126 -5.82 15.77 -8.39
N ALA A 127 -7.07 15.83 -7.92
CA ALA A 127 -7.67 17.02 -7.34
C ALA A 127 -7.85 16.89 -5.82
N PRO A 128 -7.76 18.00 -5.06
CA PRO A 128 -8.09 17.98 -3.64
C PRO A 128 -9.52 17.48 -3.38
N LEU A 129 -9.63 16.55 -2.45
CA LEU A 129 -10.88 15.96 -2.00
C LEU A 129 -11.40 16.74 -0.78
N THR A 130 -12.72 16.81 -0.64
CA THR A 130 -13.34 17.51 0.49
C THR A 130 -13.85 16.52 1.53
N PHE A 131 -13.36 16.65 2.77
CA PHE A 131 -13.78 15.87 3.93
C PHE A 131 -14.21 16.84 5.03
N ASP A 132 -15.50 16.87 5.36
CA ASP A 132 -16.07 17.74 6.41
C ASP A 132 -15.65 19.23 6.28
N GLY A 133 -15.60 19.72 5.04
CA GLY A 133 -15.21 21.10 4.71
C GLY A 133 -13.68 21.31 4.55
N LEU A 134 -12.86 20.34 4.91
CA LEU A 134 -11.41 20.36 4.69
C LEU A 134 -11.07 19.92 3.27
N ARG A 135 -10.25 20.68 2.55
CA ARG A 135 -9.70 20.28 1.26
C ARG A 135 -8.35 19.61 1.45
N ILE A 136 -8.30 18.30 1.22
CA ILE A 136 -7.13 17.46 1.42
C ILE A 136 -6.73 16.86 0.07
N LEU A 137 -5.48 17.08 -0.33
CA LEU A 137 -4.92 16.42 -1.50
C LEU A 137 -4.47 15.01 -1.09
N VAL A 138 -5.24 14.00 -1.49
CA VAL A 138 -4.88 12.60 -1.30
C VAL A 138 -4.08 12.15 -2.50
N ARG A 139 -2.90 11.58 -2.29
CA ARG A 139 -2.07 10.96 -3.35
C ARG A 139 -1.99 9.46 -3.12
N VAL A 140 -1.76 8.72 -4.20
CA VAL A 140 -1.58 7.27 -4.15
C VAL A 140 -0.32 6.85 -4.90
N ASN A 141 0.34 5.82 -4.39
CA ASN A 141 1.41 5.10 -5.07
C ASN A 141 0.84 3.75 -5.52
N MET A 142 1.11 3.36 -6.76
CA MET A 142 0.55 2.14 -7.34
C MET A 142 1.62 1.20 -7.87
N GLY A 143 1.43 -0.09 -7.61
CA GLY A 143 2.23 -1.16 -8.18
C GLY A 143 1.36 -2.07 -9.01
N VAL A 144 1.74 -2.28 -10.26
CA VAL A 144 0.96 -3.05 -11.22
C VAL A 144 1.70 -4.33 -11.56
N CYS A 145 1.03 -5.48 -11.54
CA CYS A 145 1.63 -6.74 -11.96
C CYS A 145 0.64 -7.55 -12.81
N LEU A 146 1.05 -7.87 -14.03
CA LEU A 146 0.30 -8.80 -14.86
C LEU A 146 0.64 -10.24 -14.46
N SER A 147 -0.37 -11.11 -14.53
CA SER A 147 -0.21 -12.54 -14.25
C SER A 147 0.77 -13.21 -15.21
N THR A 148 0.88 -12.72 -16.45
CA THR A 148 1.85 -13.16 -17.46
C THR A 148 3.27 -12.85 -17.06
N THR A 149 3.51 -11.70 -16.45
CA THR A 149 4.84 -11.22 -16.06
C THR A 149 5.49 -12.09 -14.99
N VAL A 150 4.70 -12.69 -14.11
CA VAL A 150 5.21 -13.56 -13.03
C VAL A 150 5.18 -15.05 -13.39
N LYS A 151 4.70 -15.44 -14.58
CA LYS A 151 4.74 -16.84 -15.03
C LYS A 151 6.20 -17.29 -15.11
N GLY A 152 6.59 -18.25 -14.25
CA GLY A 152 7.95 -18.79 -14.22
C GLY A 152 8.98 -17.93 -13.46
N ALA A 153 8.58 -16.79 -12.87
CA ALA A 153 9.49 -15.88 -12.17
C ALA A 153 9.81 -16.29 -10.71
N GLY A 154 9.22 -17.38 -10.21
CA GLY A 154 9.45 -17.85 -8.83
C GLY A 154 8.79 -17.01 -7.72
N ILE A 155 8.15 -15.89 -8.07
CA ILE A 155 7.35 -15.05 -7.16
C ILE A 155 5.87 -15.12 -7.54
N ASP A 156 4.98 -14.79 -6.60
CA ASP A 156 3.57 -14.64 -6.90
C ASP A 156 3.22 -13.23 -7.40
N GLN A 157 2.06 -13.09 -8.04
CA GLN A 157 1.59 -11.83 -8.63
C GLN A 157 1.39 -10.73 -7.58
N PHE A 158 1.02 -11.10 -6.35
CA PHE A 158 0.83 -10.16 -5.25
C PHE A 158 2.16 -9.58 -4.81
N GLU A 159 3.18 -10.43 -4.67
CA GLU A 159 4.54 -10.01 -4.37
C GLU A 159 5.12 -9.09 -5.46
N GLY A 160 4.91 -9.42 -6.74
CA GLY A 160 5.32 -8.56 -7.85
C GLY A 160 4.70 -7.16 -7.79
N ALA A 161 3.38 -7.08 -7.59
CA ALA A 161 2.67 -5.81 -7.46
C ALA A 161 3.12 -5.01 -6.23
N MET A 162 3.35 -5.67 -5.09
CA MET A 162 3.89 -5.02 -3.89
C MET A 162 5.29 -4.43 -4.13
N LYS A 163 6.18 -5.17 -4.81
CA LYS A 163 7.51 -4.69 -5.19
C LYS A 163 7.42 -3.44 -6.06
N ALA A 164 6.58 -3.46 -7.08
CA ALA A 164 6.35 -2.31 -7.95
C ALA A 164 5.76 -1.10 -7.19
N MET A 165 4.80 -1.32 -6.29
CA MET A 165 4.22 -0.23 -5.48
C MET A 165 5.29 0.42 -4.60
N TYR A 166 6.17 -0.38 -4.01
CA TYR A 166 7.26 0.13 -3.21
C TYR A 166 8.26 0.94 -4.03
N LEU A 167 8.50 0.57 -5.29
CA LEU A 167 9.28 1.38 -6.23
C LEU A 167 8.59 2.71 -6.54
N ALA A 168 7.29 2.70 -6.82
CA ALA A 168 6.50 3.92 -7.02
C ALA A 168 6.60 4.88 -5.82
N LYS A 169 6.55 4.33 -4.59
CA LYS A 169 6.70 5.11 -3.35
C LYS A 169 8.08 5.77 -3.19
N ARG A 170 9.11 5.23 -3.84
CA ARG A 170 10.49 5.77 -3.81
C ARG A 170 10.81 6.64 -5.01
N SER A 171 10.07 6.49 -6.11
CA SER A 171 10.19 7.32 -7.29
C SER A 171 9.23 8.53 -7.20
N SER A 172 9.23 9.35 -8.24
CA SER A 172 8.23 10.43 -8.40
C SER A 172 7.00 9.96 -9.19
N GLU A 173 6.91 8.67 -9.50
CA GLU A 173 5.85 8.10 -10.33
C GLU A 173 4.67 7.64 -9.47
N SER A 174 3.46 7.96 -9.92
CA SER A 174 2.24 7.50 -9.24
C SER A 174 1.95 6.01 -9.44
N ALA A 175 2.54 5.39 -10.47
CA ALA A 175 2.39 3.98 -10.77
C ALA A 175 3.65 3.39 -11.41
N VAL A 176 4.04 2.19 -10.98
CA VAL A 176 5.13 1.40 -11.58
C VAL A 176 4.60 0.03 -11.97
N PHE A 177 4.99 -0.48 -13.14
CA PHE A 177 4.70 -1.83 -13.57
C PHE A 177 5.85 -2.76 -13.17
N TYR A 178 5.50 -3.88 -12.55
CA TYR A 178 6.45 -4.93 -12.23
C TYR A 178 6.96 -5.53 -13.54
N GLN A 179 8.29 -5.58 -13.68
CA GLN A 179 8.97 -6.24 -14.78
C GLN A 179 10.06 -7.18 -14.22
N PRO A 180 10.15 -8.45 -14.66
CA PRO A 180 11.08 -9.41 -14.10
C PRO A 180 12.49 -9.02 -14.54
N GLY A 181 13.40 -8.90 -13.59
CA GLY A 181 14.77 -8.50 -13.90
C GLY A 181 14.99 -7.00 -14.14
N GLU A 182 13.95 -6.19 -14.37
CA GLU A 182 14.01 -4.71 -14.26
C GLU A 182 13.80 -4.24 -12.83
N THR A 183 13.22 -5.08 -11.98
CA THR A 183 13.42 -5.02 -10.51
C THR A 183 14.87 -5.38 -10.11
N ARG A 184 15.84 -5.02 -10.95
CA ARG A 184 17.25 -4.82 -10.59
C ARG A 184 17.48 -3.48 -9.89
N GLU A 185 16.41 -2.90 -9.34
CA GLU A 185 16.46 -1.84 -8.35
C GLU A 185 15.84 -2.29 -6.99
N GLU A 186 16.29 -3.36 -6.35
CA GLU A 186 17.51 -3.29 -5.52
C GLU A 186 18.68 -2.75 -6.32
N GLY A 187 18.81 -1.42 -6.36
CA GLY A 187 19.99 -0.80 -6.98
C GLY A 187 21.11 -1.29 -6.09
N ASP A 188 21.92 -2.21 -6.62
CA ASP A 188 22.90 -3.03 -5.89
C ASP A 188 22.73 -2.91 -4.37
N GLU A 189 21.86 -3.73 -3.74
CA GLU A 189 21.73 -3.67 -2.28
C GLU A 189 22.97 -4.23 -1.57
N SER A 190 23.99 -4.71 -2.31
CA SER A 190 25.28 -5.12 -1.74
C SER A 190 25.91 -3.99 -0.90
N PRO A 191 25.99 -2.74 -1.39
CA PRO A 191 26.35 -1.60 -0.55
C PRO A 191 25.50 -1.46 0.71
N LEU A 192 24.17 -1.54 0.63
CA LEU A 192 23.32 -1.36 1.80
C LEU A 192 23.44 -2.53 2.81
N LEU A 193 23.57 -3.76 2.34
CA LEU A 193 23.81 -4.96 3.15
C LEU A 193 25.19 -4.92 3.79
N SER A 194 26.21 -4.49 3.04
CA SER A 194 27.58 -4.28 3.56
C SER A 194 27.60 -3.17 4.62
N ARG A 195 26.93 -2.05 4.35
CA ARG A 195 26.76 -0.96 5.32
C ARG A 195 25.97 -1.38 6.55
N PHE A 196 24.95 -2.22 6.39
CA PHE A 196 24.18 -2.73 7.52
C PHE A 196 25.02 -3.63 8.42
N LYS A 197 25.86 -4.52 7.86
CA LYS A 197 26.81 -5.32 8.63
C LYS A 197 27.81 -4.44 9.38
N GLN A 198 28.39 -3.43 8.70
CA GLN A 198 29.27 -2.45 9.34
C GLN A 198 28.57 -1.70 10.46
N ALA A 199 27.32 -1.28 10.27
CA ALA A 199 26.55 -0.57 11.30
C ALA A 199 26.33 -1.41 12.55
N ILE A 200 26.11 -2.73 12.40
CA ILE A 200 26.04 -3.66 13.54
C ILE A 200 27.41 -3.75 14.24
N GLU A 201 28.49 -3.92 13.47
CA GLU A 201 29.86 -4.01 14.01
C GLU A 201 30.31 -2.72 14.72
N ASN A 202 29.91 -1.57 14.20
CA ASN A 202 30.25 -0.25 14.72
C ASN A 202 29.25 0.28 15.75
N SER A 203 28.19 -0.47 16.09
CA SER A 203 27.13 -0.05 17.02
C SER A 203 26.43 1.26 16.61
N GLU A 204 26.18 1.43 15.32
CA GLU A 204 25.48 2.60 14.73
C GLU A 204 23.94 2.46 14.77
N LEU A 205 23.44 1.38 15.36
CA LEU A 205 22.02 1.13 15.59
C LEU A 205 21.60 1.72 16.93
N GLU A 206 20.50 2.48 16.93
CA GLU A 206 19.95 3.12 18.11
C GLU A 206 18.65 2.44 18.53
N LEU A 207 18.38 2.42 19.84
CA LEU A 207 17.10 2.02 20.40
C LEU A 207 16.37 3.26 20.89
N VAL A 208 15.17 3.48 20.36
CA VAL A 208 14.24 4.48 20.89
C VAL A 208 13.12 3.80 21.63
N PHE A 209 12.61 4.46 22.68
CA PHE A 209 11.57 3.90 23.53
C PHE A 209 10.27 4.65 23.34
N GLN A 210 9.22 3.93 22.98
CA GLN A 210 7.87 4.47 22.91
C GLN A 210 7.09 4.07 24.17
N ALA A 211 6.66 5.05 24.96
CA ALA A 211 5.90 4.79 26.19
C ALA A 211 4.55 4.13 25.88
N LYS A 212 4.20 3.10 26.66
CA LYS A 212 2.88 2.49 26.71
C LYS A 212 2.13 3.06 27.90
N GLN A 213 0.91 3.55 27.65
CA GLN A 213 0.09 4.17 28.69
C GLN A 213 -1.07 3.24 29.05
N ASP A 214 -1.29 3.05 30.34
CA ASP A 214 -2.49 2.42 30.86
C ASP A 214 -3.66 3.39 30.68
N VAL A 215 -4.64 3.00 29.87
CA VAL A 215 -5.78 3.85 29.51
C VAL A 215 -6.66 4.16 30.72
N GLN A 216 -6.77 3.25 31.70
CA GLN A 216 -7.60 3.45 32.89
C GLN A 216 -6.91 4.29 33.95
N ARG A 217 -5.58 4.17 34.07
CA ARG A 217 -4.79 4.85 35.11
C ARG A 217 -4.12 6.13 34.62
N SER A 218 -4.16 6.40 33.31
CA SER A 218 -3.44 7.48 32.62
C SER A 218 -1.94 7.53 32.96
N ALA A 219 -1.38 6.40 33.38
CA ALA A 219 -0.01 6.27 33.83
C ALA A 219 0.81 5.45 32.83
N VAL A 220 2.10 5.75 32.70
CA VAL A 220 3.01 4.93 31.89
C VAL A 220 3.13 3.56 32.55
N CYS A 221 2.79 2.51 31.81
CA CYS A 221 2.82 1.12 32.26
C CYS A 221 3.91 0.27 31.60
N GLY A 222 4.64 0.84 30.65
CA GLY A 222 5.78 0.19 30.01
C GLY A 222 6.36 1.02 28.87
N ALA A 223 7.28 0.44 28.12
CA ALA A 223 7.81 1.02 26.91
C ALA A 223 8.06 -0.07 25.85
N GLU A 224 7.87 0.27 24.58
CA GLU A 224 8.31 -0.53 23.45
C GLU A 224 9.69 -0.05 23.00
N ALA A 225 10.64 -0.98 22.90
CA ALA A 225 11.94 -0.70 22.35
C ALA A 225 11.88 -0.85 20.83
N LEU A 226 12.23 0.21 20.10
CA LEU A 226 12.14 0.28 18.65
C LEU A 226 13.52 0.59 18.08
N ILE A 227 14.00 -0.28 17.19
CA ILE A 227 15.28 -0.08 16.54
C ILE A 227 15.24 1.07 15.52
N ARG A 228 16.31 1.83 15.45
CA ARG A 228 16.55 2.92 14.48
C ARG A 228 17.94 2.78 13.92
N TRP A 229 18.06 3.12 12.64
CA TRP A 229 19.35 3.20 11.97
C TRP A 229 19.42 4.49 11.19
N ARG A 230 20.39 5.33 11.53
CA ARG A 230 20.69 6.55 10.79
C ARG A 230 21.92 6.30 9.94
N ASN A 231 21.71 6.28 8.64
CA ASN A 231 22.80 6.18 7.68
C ASN A 231 23.23 7.59 7.25
N ALA A 232 24.53 7.86 7.26
CA ALA A 232 25.06 9.19 6.93
C ALA A 232 24.76 9.64 5.49
N GLU A 233 24.63 8.70 4.55
CA GLU A 233 24.37 8.98 3.14
C GLU A 233 22.87 8.91 2.81
N LEU A 234 22.12 8.02 3.47
CA LEU A 234 20.71 7.71 3.14
C LEU A 234 19.70 8.27 4.15
N GLY A 235 20.15 8.86 5.25
CA GLY A 235 19.29 9.37 6.33
C GLY A 235 18.69 8.25 7.20
N GLU A 236 17.54 8.51 7.80
CA GLU A 236 16.84 7.51 8.62
C GLU A 236 16.30 6.37 7.77
N ILE A 237 16.68 5.14 8.12
CA ILE A 237 16.22 3.93 7.46
C ILE A 237 14.93 3.44 8.12
N ASN A 238 13.92 3.13 7.28
CA ASN A 238 12.64 2.62 7.74
C ASN A 238 12.80 1.35 8.60
N PRO A 239 12.17 1.24 9.78
CA PRO A 239 12.30 0.08 10.67
C PRO A 239 11.91 -1.24 10.02
N ARG A 240 10.90 -1.27 9.14
CA ARG A 240 10.53 -2.49 8.39
C ARG A 240 11.66 -2.94 7.47
N ARG A 241 12.45 -1.99 6.94
CA ARG A 241 13.60 -2.29 6.08
C ARG A 241 14.77 -2.84 6.90
N ILE A 242 15.01 -2.34 8.11
CA ILE A 242 16.02 -2.87 9.05
C ILE A 242 15.77 -4.36 9.33
N VAL A 243 14.52 -4.73 9.63
CA VAL A 243 14.14 -6.14 9.88
C VAL A 243 14.39 -7.01 8.65
N SER A 244 14.07 -6.51 7.45
CA SER A 244 14.34 -7.21 6.20
C SER A 244 15.84 -7.40 5.94
N LEU A 245 16.67 -6.39 6.21
CA LEU A 245 18.12 -6.46 6.08
C LEU A 245 18.71 -7.50 7.04
N ALA A 246 18.30 -7.48 8.31
CA ALA A 246 18.76 -8.43 9.33
C ALA A 246 18.44 -9.89 8.98
N LYS A 247 17.25 -10.15 8.42
CA LYS A 247 16.88 -11.49 7.94
C LYS A 247 17.76 -11.97 6.78
N ARG A 248 18.17 -11.05 5.91
CA ARG A 248 18.98 -11.36 4.73
C ARG A 248 20.46 -11.51 5.05
N THR A 249 20.98 -10.76 6.04
CA THR A 249 22.37 -10.88 6.48
C THR A 249 22.58 -12.00 7.49
N GLY A 250 21.50 -12.54 8.07
CA GLY A 250 21.55 -13.56 9.11
C GLY A 250 21.80 -13.01 10.52
N ASP A 251 21.65 -11.69 10.70
CA ASP A 251 21.95 -10.99 11.96
C ASP A 251 20.70 -10.72 12.81
N LEU A 252 19.57 -11.40 12.56
CA LEU A 252 18.34 -11.17 13.31
C LEU A 252 18.54 -11.39 14.82
N ASP A 253 19.33 -12.41 15.20
CA ASP A 253 19.65 -12.73 16.59
C ASP A 253 20.53 -11.67 17.27
N ARG A 254 21.19 -10.80 16.51
CA ARG A 254 22.00 -9.69 17.04
C ARG A 254 21.15 -8.45 17.32
N LEU A 255 19.88 -8.45 16.93
CA LEU A 255 18.93 -7.35 17.13
C LEU A 255 17.88 -7.63 18.22
N THR A 256 17.84 -8.86 18.75
CA THR A 256 16.92 -9.34 19.79
C THR A 256 17.64 -9.57 21.10
#